data_AF-A0A1B1S9Q1-F1
#
_entry.id   AF-A0A1B1S9Q1-F1
#
_cell.length_a   1.000
_cell.length_b   1.000
_cell.length_c   1.000
_cell.angle_alpha   90.00
_cell.angle_beta   90.00
_cell.angle_gamma   90.00
#
_symmetry.space_group_name_H-M   'P 1'
#
loop_
_entity.id
_entity.type
_entity.pdbx_description
1 polymer ?
#
loop_
_entity_poly.entity_id
_entity_poly.type
_entity_poly.pdbx_seq_one_letter_code
_entity_poly.pdbx_strand_id
1 'polypeptide(L)'
;MKKVILAAALLVAGVSVANAEGYNRVAVSYDHTNLSFNKDAASFLDADGSETAGLNGFGLNYIHGFGVAENMFVETGANVDFLFGNKSFKESEDGDWWEDKYKFQNINIQVPVNFVYRFNLTEGVSLDPYIGLNFKLHLTEKYKNEFSDSDGDK
;
A
#
# COMPACT_ATOMS: atom_id res chain seq x y z
N MET A 1 -7.62 -23.21 6.86
CA MET A 1 -8.58 -22.45 6.02
C MET A 1 -7.80 -21.44 5.21
N LYS A 2 -7.76 -21.56 3.87
CA LYS A 2 -7.00 -20.64 3.01
C LYS A 2 -7.74 -19.30 2.93
N LYS A 3 -7.16 -18.25 3.50
CA LYS A 3 -7.71 -16.88 3.38
C LYS A 3 -7.43 -16.38 1.96
N VAL A 4 -8.46 -16.32 1.14
CA VAL A 4 -8.41 -15.63 -0.15
C VAL A 4 -8.51 -14.14 0.16
N ILE A 5 -7.40 -13.42 0.09
CA ILE A 5 -7.38 -11.96 0.20
C ILE A 5 -7.80 -11.43 -1.18
N LEU A 6 -9.02 -10.91 -1.26
CA LEU A 6 -9.53 -10.26 -2.45
C LEU A 6 -8.89 -8.87 -2.54
N ALA A 7 -7.98 -8.66 -3.49
CA ALA A 7 -7.45 -7.34 -3.79
C ALA A 7 -8.59 -6.48 -4.35
N ALA A 8 -8.96 -5.43 -3.63
CA ALA A 8 -9.96 -4.47 -4.10
C ALA A 8 -9.37 -3.67 -5.26
N ALA A 9 -9.95 -3.81 -6.46
CA ALA A 9 -9.60 -3.00 -7.61
C ALA A 9 -10.15 -1.57 -7.40
N LEU A 10 -9.25 -0.60 -7.21
CA LEU A 10 -9.60 0.81 -7.18
C LEU A 10 -9.97 1.28 -8.60
N LEU A 11 -11.19 1.80 -8.77
CA LEU A 11 -11.62 2.51 -9.97
C LEU A 11 -11.02 3.91 -9.94
N VAL A 12 -9.90 4.11 -10.65
CA VAL A 12 -9.32 5.44 -10.81
C VAL A 12 -10.03 6.15 -11.97
N ALA A 13 -10.88 7.12 -11.66
CA ALA A 13 -11.46 8.01 -12.66
C ALA A 13 -10.40 9.03 -13.09
N GLY A 14 -9.91 8.93 -14.32
CA GLY A 14 -8.99 9.88 -14.94
C GLY A 14 -9.60 10.47 -16.21
N VAL A 15 -9.35 11.75 -16.47
CA VAL A 15 -9.68 12.38 -17.77
C VAL A 15 -8.55 12.06 -18.73
N SER A 16 -8.86 11.46 -19.88
CA SER A 16 -7.87 11.24 -20.93
C SER A 16 -8.45 11.53 -22.31
N VAL A 17 -7.72 12.35 -23.07
CA VAL A 17 -8.07 12.76 -24.44
C VAL A 17 -7.59 11.67 -25.41
N ALA A 18 -8.47 11.23 -26.29
CA ALA A 18 -8.25 10.14 -27.24
C ALA A 18 -7.60 10.65 -28.53
N ASN A 19 -6.28 10.82 -28.52
CA ASN A 19 -5.43 10.75 -29.71
C ASN A 19 -4.13 10.05 -29.25
N ALA A 20 -3.21 9.70 -30.15
CA ALA A 20 -1.88 9.18 -29.77
C ALA A 20 -1.06 10.16 -28.89
N GLU A 21 -1.63 11.30 -28.52
CA GLU A 21 -1.15 12.20 -27.48
C GLU A 21 -1.20 11.50 -26.12
N GLY A 22 -0.10 11.58 -25.39
CA GLY A 22 -0.03 11.04 -24.04
C GLY A 22 -1.03 11.71 -23.09
N TYR A 23 -1.19 11.15 -21.91
CA TYR A 23 -2.04 11.72 -20.87
C TYR A 23 -1.31 11.80 -19.53
N ASN A 24 -1.80 12.69 -18.66
CA ASN A 24 -1.36 12.79 -17.28
C ASN A 24 -2.50 12.37 -16.37
N ARG A 25 -2.17 11.62 -15.32
CA ARG A 25 -3.11 11.23 -14.26
C ARG A 25 -2.54 11.65 -12.92
N VAL A 26 -3.34 12.41 -12.18
CA VAL A 26 -3.09 12.71 -10.77
C VAL A 26 -4.17 11.99 -9.97
N ALA A 27 -3.77 11.21 -8.96
CA ALA A 27 -4.72 10.47 -8.15
C ALA A 27 -4.30 10.41 -6.69
N VAL A 28 -5.30 10.29 -5.82
CA VAL A 28 -5.13 9.91 -4.42
C VAL A 28 -5.57 8.46 -4.30
N SER A 29 -4.75 7.63 -3.67
CA SER A 29 -5.05 6.22 -3.41
C SER A 29 -5.23 5.98 -1.91
N TYR A 30 -6.02 4.96 -1.60
CA TYR A 30 -5.97 4.30 -0.31
C TYR A 30 -5.08 3.07 -0.46
N ASP A 31 -4.09 2.93 0.41
CA ASP A 31 -3.08 1.88 0.30
C ASP A 31 -3.05 1.05 1.58
N HIS A 32 -2.99 -0.28 1.39
CA HIS A 32 -2.84 -1.25 2.46
C HIS A 32 -1.63 -2.13 2.18
N THR A 33 -0.73 -2.25 3.15
CA THR A 33 0.47 -3.11 3.06
C THR A 33 0.58 -3.95 4.32
N ASN A 34 0.83 -5.25 4.18
CA ASN A 34 1.12 -6.12 5.31
C ASN A 34 2.63 -6.29 5.44
N LEU A 35 3.16 -5.97 6.61
CA LEU A 35 4.52 -6.32 7.00
C LEU A 35 4.50 -7.72 7.62
N SER A 36 5.27 -8.63 7.04
CA SER A 36 5.49 -9.96 7.61
C SER A 36 6.81 -9.99 8.36
N PHE A 37 6.80 -10.58 9.54
CA PHE A 37 8.01 -10.71 10.36
C PHE A 37 8.69 -12.04 10.07
N ASN A 38 10.02 -12.02 9.90
CA ASN A 38 10.79 -13.26 9.95
C ASN A 38 10.91 -13.71 11.41
N LYS A 39 11.44 -14.93 11.64
CA LYS A 39 11.53 -15.50 13.00
C LYS A 39 12.30 -14.59 13.98
N ASP A 40 13.37 -13.95 13.50
CA ASP A 40 14.21 -13.09 14.34
C ASP A 40 13.48 -11.81 14.73
N ALA A 41 12.77 -11.18 13.79
CA ALA A 41 11.94 -9.99 14.06
C ALA A 41 10.71 -10.32 14.91
N ALA A 42 10.10 -11.49 14.69
CA ALA A 42 8.97 -11.95 15.48
C ALA A 42 9.38 -12.19 16.95
N SER A 43 10.53 -12.84 17.17
CA SER A 43 11.08 -13.02 18.51
C SER A 43 11.44 -11.70 19.20
N PHE A 44 11.87 -10.68 18.45
CA PHE A 44 12.15 -9.36 19.02
C PHE A 44 10.89 -8.58 19.41
N LEU A 45 9.78 -8.82 18.71
CA LEU A 45 8.50 -8.15 18.93
C LEU A 45 7.55 -8.92 19.86
N ASP A 46 8.03 -10.03 20.44
CA ASP A 46 7.24 -11.03 21.17
C ASP A 46 5.98 -11.46 20.41
N ALA A 47 6.11 -11.55 19.09
CA ALA A 47 5.05 -11.95 18.18
C ALA A 47 5.27 -13.40 17.74
N ASP A 48 4.19 -14.15 17.49
CA ASP A 48 4.34 -15.41 16.76
C ASP A 48 4.93 -15.15 15.36
N GLY A 49 5.83 -16.01 14.89
CA GLY A 49 6.49 -15.88 13.58
C GLY A 49 5.54 -15.95 12.38
N SER A 50 4.25 -16.18 12.62
CA SER A 50 3.17 -16.11 11.64
C SER A 50 2.44 -14.76 11.62
N GLU A 51 2.76 -13.85 12.54
CA GLU A 51 2.07 -12.58 12.68
C GLU A 51 2.49 -11.56 11.62
N THR A 52 1.54 -10.68 11.30
CA THR A 52 1.71 -9.59 10.34
C THR A 52 1.19 -8.30 10.95
N ALA A 53 1.85 -7.19 10.61
CA ALA A 53 1.37 -5.85 10.92
C ALA A 53 0.77 -5.23 9.66
N GLY A 54 -0.54 -5.02 9.67
CA GLY A 54 -1.24 -4.32 8.61
C GLY A 54 -1.04 -2.81 8.74
N LEU A 55 -0.52 -2.19 7.70
CA LEU A 55 -0.40 -0.75 7.57
C LEU A 55 -1.45 -0.24 6.59
N ASN A 56 -2.14 0.83 6.97
CA ASN A 56 -3.11 1.52 6.12
C ASN A 56 -2.66 2.96 5.91
N GLY A 57 -3.02 3.55 4.79
CA GLY A 57 -2.62 4.90 4.50
C GLY A 57 -3.16 5.42 3.18
N PHE A 58 -2.50 6.46 2.69
CA PHE A 58 -2.84 7.08 1.43
C PHE A 58 -1.60 7.30 0.58
N GLY A 59 -1.79 7.28 -0.73
CA GLY A 59 -0.76 7.55 -1.73
C GLY A 59 -1.10 8.77 -2.57
N LEU A 60 -0.07 9.50 -2.97
CA LEU A 60 -0.16 10.59 -3.95
C LEU A 60 0.52 10.14 -5.23
N ASN A 61 -0.27 10.05 -6.30
CA ASN A 61 0.12 9.43 -7.55
C ASN A 61 0.21 10.46 -8.67
N TYR A 62 1.30 10.44 -9.41
CA TYR A 62 1.43 11.08 -10.71
C TYR A 62 1.88 10.05 -11.74
N ILE A 63 1.10 9.86 -12.80
CA ILE A 63 1.40 8.96 -13.91
C ILE A 63 1.33 9.73 -15.22
N HIS A 64 2.33 9.54 -16.07
CA HIS A 64 2.31 9.96 -17.46
C HIS A 64 2.24 8.71 -18.36
N GLY A 65 1.23 8.67 -19.23
CA GLY A 65 1.08 7.65 -20.27
C GLY A 65 1.59 8.18 -21.60
N PHE A 66 2.68 7.63 -22.11
CA PHE A 66 3.18 7.91 -23.46
C PHE A 66 2.41 7.08 -24.48
N GLY A 67 1.74 7.72 -25.43
CA GLY A 67 1.12 7.03 -26.55
C GLY A 67 2.18 6.38 -27.45
N VAL A 68 2.11 5.06 -27.64
CA VAL A 68 3.05 4.31 -28.49
C VAL A 68 2.41 3.84 -29.79
N ALA A 69 1.11 3.58 -29.77
CA ALA A 69 0.29 3.28 -30.94
C ALA A 69 -1.16 3.66 -30.62
N GLU A 70 -2.07 3.48 -31.59
CA GLU A 70 -3.49 3.71 -31.36
C GLU A 70 -4.00 2.87 -30.18
N ASN A 71 -4.58 3.54 -29.18
CA ASN A 71 -5.07 2.95 -27.93
C ASN A 71 -4.01 2.20 -27.08
N MET A 72 -2.71 2.36 -27.35
CA MET A 72 -1.64 1.70 -26.63
C MET A 72 -0.73 2.73 -25.96
N PHE A 73 -0.46 2.54 -24.67
CA PHE A 73 0.34 3.46 -23.88
C PHE A 73 1.40 2.74 -23.05
N VAL A 74 2.55 3.38 -22.87
CA VAL A 74 3.49 3.04 -21.81
C VAL A 74 3.35 4.08 -20.70
N GLU A 75 2.92 3.65 -19.53
CA GLU A 75 2.78 4.51 -18.35
C GLU A 75 4.01 4.40 -17.46
N THR A 76 4.45 5.54 -16.94
CA THR A 76 5.36 5.59 -15.81
C THR A 76 5.13 6.83 -14.96
N GLY A 77 5.68 6.87 -13.76
CA GLY A 77 5.53 8.00 -12.87
C GLY A 77 6.01 7.72 -11.46
N ALA A 78 5.42 8.40 -10.49
CA ALA A 78 5.76 8.25 -9.07
C ALA A 78 4.49 8.20 -8.23
N ASN A 79 4.47 7.24 -7.30
CA ASN A 79 3.54 7.21 -6.18
C ASN A 79 4.34 7.33 -4.88
N VAL A 80 3.95 8.26 -4.01
CA VAL A 80 4.50 8.38 -2.66
C VAL A 80 3.42 7.98 -1.67
N ASP A 81 3.69 6.94 -0.89
CA ASP A 81 2.75 6.36 0.07
C ASP A 81 3.13 6.69 1.51
N PHE A 82 2.13 7.08 2.29
CA PHE A 82 2.24 7.34 3.72
C PHE A 82 1.39 6.32 4.47
N LEU A 83 2.04 5.29 5.01
CA LEU A 83 1.39 4.15 5.63
C LEU A 83 1.63 4.14 7.14
N PHE A 84 0.58 3.88 7.90
CA PHE A 84 0.60 3.81 9.36
C PHE A 84 -0.14 2.58 9.84
N GLY A 85 0.34 1.96 10.90
CA GLY A 85 -0.30 0.80 11.49
C GLY A 85 -0.06 0.75 12.99
N ASN A 86 -0.91 0.02 13.68
CA ASN A 86 -0.71 -0.32 15.07
C ASN A 86 -0.95 -1.82 15.28
N LYS A 87 -0.23 -2.39 16.24
CA LYS A 87 -0.38 -3.76 16.67
C LYS A 87 -0.20 -3.78 18.18
N SER A 88 -1.16 -4.35 18.90
CA SER A 88 -1.12 -4.53 20.35
C SER A 88 -0.99 -6.01 20.68
N PHE A 89 -0.10 -6.33 21.60
CA PHE A 89 0.01 -7.62 22.25
C PHE A 89 -0.43 -7.46 23.69
N LYS A 90 -1.40 -8.27 24.13
CA LYS A 90 -1.95 -8.21 25.48
C LYS A 90 -1.76 -9.57 26.12
N GLU A 91 -1.21 -9.57 27.32
CA GLU A 91 -1.07 -10.76 28.14
C GLU A 91 -1.60 -10.46 29.54
N SER A 92 -2.15 -11.48 30.19
CA SER A 92 -2.70 -11.38 31.53
C SER A 92 -2.40 -12.65 32.29
N GLU A 93 -1.80 -12.48 33.47
CA GLU A 93 -1.45 -13.55 34.39
C GLU A 93 -1.81 -13.11 35.82
N ASP A 94 -2.50 -13.97 36.58
CA ASP A 94 -2.84 -13.78 37.99
C ASP A 94 -3.49 -12.42 38.39
N GLY A 95 -4.20 -11.77 37.47
CA GLY A 95 -4.93 -10.52 37.72
C GLY A 95 -4.16 -9.25 37.32
N ASP A 96 -2.89 -9.39 36.98
CA ASP A 96 -2.09 -8.36 36.33
C ASP A 96 -2.25 -8.47 34.80
N TRP A 97 -2.04 -7.34 34.12
CA TRP A 97 -2.11 -7.27 32.66
C TRP A 97 -1.06 -6.30 32.15
N TRP A 98 -0.36 -6.69 31.10
CA TRP A 98 0.50 -5.79 30.34
C TRP A 98 0.08 -5.73 28.88
N GLU A 99 0.27 -4.57 28.28
CA GLU A 99 0.03 -4.31 26.86
C GLU A 99 1.25 -3.68 26.20
N ASP A 100 1.78 -4.36 25.19
CA ASP A 100 2.80 -3.84 24.28
C ASP A 100 2.14 -3.34 23.00
N LYS A 101 2.17 -2.03 22.79
CA LYS A 101 1.61 -1.38 21.61
C LYS A 101 2.70 -0.90 20.66
N TYR A 102 2.81 -1.57 19.53
CA TYR A 102 3.70 -1.20 18.45
C TYR A 102 2.98 -0.30 17.43
N LYS A 103 3.53 0.88 17.20
CA LYS A 103 3.11 1.81 16.13
C LYS A 103 4.14 1.77 15.02
N PHE A 104 3.69 1.50 13.80
CA PHE A 104 4.52 1.42 12.61
C PHE A 104 4.23 2.59 11.68
N GLN A 105 5.28 3.14 11.10
CA GLN A 105 5.23 4.12 10.03
C GLN A 105 6.11 3.63 8.87
N ASN A 106 5.54 3.58 7.67
CA ASN A 106 6.25 3.28 6.44
C ASN A 106 5.98 4.40 5.42
N ILE A 107 7.04 5.08 5.00
CA ILE A 107 6.99 5.99 3.85
C ILE A 107 7.79 5.35 2.75
N ASN A 108 7.16 5.16 1.60
CA ASN A 108 7.80 4.54 0.44
C ASN A 108 7.45 5.30 -0.84
N ILE A 109 8.27 5.09 -1.85
CA ILE A 109 8.05 5.57 -3.20
C ILE A 109 7.96 4.38 -4.14
N GLN A 110 7.02 4.44 -5.07
CA GLN A 110 6.75 3.44 -6.08
C GLN A 110 6.88 4.07 -7.47
N VAL A 111 7.64 3.42 -8.34
CA VAL A 111 7.78 3.80 -9.76
C VAL A 111 7.19 2.67 -10.60
N PRO A 112 5.94 2.82 -11.09
CA PRO A 112 5.35 1.86 -11.99
C PRO A 112 5.89 2.04 -13.41
N VAL A 113 5.96 0.93 -14.14
CA VAL A 113 6.17 0.89 -15.59
C VAL A 113 5.13 -0.07 -16.16
N ASN A 114 4.06 0.48 -16.72
CA ASN A 114 2.93 -0.31 -17.23
C ASN A 114 2.82 -0.20 -18.74
N PHE A 115 2.43 -1.29 -19.37
CA PHE A 115 1.86 -1.30 -20.70
C PHE A 115 0.33 -1.34 -20.59
N VAL A 116 -0.34 -0.41 -21.25
CA VAL A 116 -1.79 -0.21 -21.18
C VAL A 116 -2.42 -0.33 -22.56
N TYR A 117 -3.56 -1.01 -22.64
CA TYR A 117 -4.40 -1.02 -23.83
C TYR A 117 -5.76 -0.42 -23.50
N ARG A 118 -6.22 0.59 -24.24
CA ARG A 118 -7.47 1.30 -24.00
C ARG A 118 -8.60 0.78 -24.87
N PHE A 119 -9.68 0.33 -24.24
CA PHE A 119 -10.94 0.01 -24.90
C PHE A 119 -11.92 1.16 -24.68
N ASN A 120 -12.23 1.92 -25.74
CA ASN A 120 -13.29 2.93 -25.69
C ASN A 120 -14.65 2.22 -25.69
N LEU A 121 -15.41 2.32 -24.60
CA LEU A 121 -16.71 1.64 -24.46
C LEU A 121 -17.84 2.53 -25.02
N THR A 122 -17.84 3.80 -24.65
CA THR A 122 -18.77 4.83 -25.12
C THR A 122 -18.06 6.18 -25.15
N GLU A 123 -18.75 7.23 -25.61
CA GLU A 123 -18.24 8.59 -25.47
C GLU A 123 -17.93 8.92 -24.00
N GLY A 124 -16.67 9.31 -23.73
CA GLY A 124 -16.20 9.68 -22.40
C GLY A 124 -15.93 8.52 -21.43
N VAL A 125 -16.14 7.25 -21.83
CA VAL A 125 -15.90 6.08 -20.98
C VAL A 125 -14.99 5.09 -21.68
N SER A 126 -13.87 4.77 -21.03
CA SER A 126 -12.93 3.73 -21.47
C SER A 126 -12.61 2.73 -20.37
N LEU A 127 -12.14 1.55 -20.79
CA LEU A 127 -11.58 0.52 -19.94
C LEU A 127 -10.11 0.32 -20.33
N ASP A 128 -9.22 0.51 -19.37
CA ASP A 128 -7.78 0.54 -19.58
C ASP A 128 -7.08 -0.60 -18.82
N PRO A 129 -7.14 -1.87 -19.26
CA PRO A 129 -6.33 -2.93 -18.67
C PRO A 129 -4.85 -2.65 -18.88
N TYR A 130 -4.07 -3.03 -17.87
CA TYR A 130 -2.63 -2.86 -17.89
C TYR A 130 -1.92 -4.09 -17.33
N ILE A 131 -0.68 -4.27 -17.77
CA ILE A 131 0.31 -5.17 -17.18
C ILE A 131 1.59 -4.38 -16.98
N GLY A 132 2.27 -4.58 -15.86
CA GLY A 132 3.45 -3.77 -15.56
C GLY A 132 4.32 -4.32 -14.46
N LEU A 133 5.44 -3.64 -14.30
CA LEU A 133 6.37 -3.81 -13.18
C LEU A 133 6.23 -2.60 -12.26
N ASN A 134 6.39 -2.83 -10.96
CA ASN A 134 6.36 -1.75 -9.99
C ASN A 134 7.62 -1.83 -9.12
N PHE A 135 8.43 -0.77 -9.17
CA PHE A 135 9.65 -0.66 -8.39
C PHE A 135 9.35 0.10 -7.10
N LYS A 136 9.42 -0.60 -5.97
CA LYS A 136 9.12 -0.05 -4.65
C LYS A 136 10.39 0.16 -3.85
N LEU A 137 10.59 1.38 -3.35
CA LEU A 137 11.68 1.74 -2.46
C LEU A 137 11.12 2.27 -1.14
N HIS A 138 11.47 1.60 -0.04
CA HIS A 138 11.14 2.06 1.30
C HIS A 138 12.12 3.15 1.72
N LEU A 139 11.61 4.37 1.93
CA LEU A 139 12.42 5.54 2.29
C LEU A 139 12.59 5.65 3.79
N THR A 140 11.55 5.32 4.55
CA THR A 140 11.57 5.39 6.01
C THR A 140 10.68 4.31 6.58
N GLU A 141 11.24 3.51 7.46
CA GLU A 141 10.52 2.57 8.29
C GLU A 141 10.83 2.90 9.75
N LYS A 142 9.79 3.23 10.52
CA LYS A 142 9.91 3.52 11.95
C LYS A 142 8.94 2.67 12.71
N TYR A 143 9.37 2.22 13.89
CA TYR A 143 8.49 1.65 14.87
C TYR A 143 8.65 2.37 16.21
N LYS A 144 7.57 2.44 16.98
CA LYS A 144 7.56 2.91 18.37
C LYS A 144 6.84 1.87 19.21
N ASN A 145 7.43 1.49 20.34
CA ASN A 145 6.76 0.68 21.37
C ASN A 145 6.21 1.63 22.45
N GLU A 146 4.99 1.36 22.91
CA GLU A 146 4.38 1.94 24.10
C GLU A 146 3.96 0.78 25.01
N PHE A 147 4.42 0.80 26.26
CA PHE A 147 4.13 -0.21 27.27
C PHE A 147 3.13 0.33 28.31
N SER A 148 2.11 -0.46 28.62
CA SER A 148 1.11 -0.16 29.66
C SER A 148 0.93 -1.38 30.57
N ASP A 149 0.71 -1.16 31.87
CA ASP A 149 0.56 -2.21 32.89
C ASP A 149 -0.56 -1.85 33.90
N SER A 150 -0.98 -2.82 34.73
CA SER A 150 -2.04 -2.71 35.74
C SER A 150 -1.82 -1.58 36.77
N ASP A 151 -0.57 -1.23 37.04
CA ASP A 151 -0.15 -0.16 37.95
C ASP A 151 -0.09 1.27 37.33
N GLY A 152 -0.45 1.41 36.04
CA GLY A 152 -0.50 2.67 35.30
C GLY A 152 0.69 2.91 34.36
N ASP A 153 0.45 3.71 33.30
CA ASP A 153 1.40 4.03 32.23
C ASP A 153 2.75 4.54 32.78
N LYS A 154 3.87 3.94 32.37
CA LYS A 154 5.23 4.44 32.62
C LYS A 154 5.88 4.96 31.35
#